data_AF-A0A430BAZ8-F1
#
_entry.id   AF-A0A430BAZ8-F1
#
_cell.length_a   1.000
_cell.length_b   1.000
_cell.length_c   1.000
_cell.angle_alpha   90.00
_cell.angle_beta   90.00
_cell.angle_gamma   90.00
#
_symmetry.space_group_name_H-M   'P 1'
#
loop_
_entity.id
_entity.type
_entity.pdbx_description
1 polymer ?
#
loop_
_entity_poly.entity_id
_entity_poly.type
_entity_poly.pdbx_seq_one_letter_code
_entity_poly.pdbx_strand_id
1 'polypeptide(L)' 'RQADQLQRWFESGAADGFVLFEPLPGQLALFVDKVIPILQRRGLFRTDYEGTTFREHLGLSVPDNRYSVAREAKSAA' A
#
# COMPACT_ATOMS: atom_id res chain seq x y z
N ARG A 1 -6.51 20.69 -0.25
CA ARG A 1 -7.31 20.24 -1.42
C ARG A 1 -6.93 18.83 -1.90
N GLN A 2 -5.70 18.56 -2.35
CA GLN A 2 -5.35 17.21 -2.85
C GLN A 2 -5.54 16.12 -1.77
N ALA A 3 -4.96 16.32 -0.57
CA ALA A 3 -5.17 15.41 0.56
C ALA A 3 -6.66 15.19 0.90
N ASP A 4 -7.47 16.24 0.81
CA ASP A 4 -8.91 16.15 1.09
C ASP A 4 -9.65 15.32 0.02
N GLN A 5 -9.22 15.39 -1.25
CA GLN A 5 -9.79 14.59 -2.33
C GLN A 5 -9.43 13.11 -2.16
N LEU A 6 -8.16 12.81 -1.88
CA LEU A 6 -7.69 11.45 -1.62
C LEU A 6 -8.41 10.83 -0.43
N GLN A 7 -8.54 11.58 0.67
CA GLN A 7 -9.29 11.15 1.84
C GLN A 7 -10.74 10.84 1.50
N ARG A 8 -11.44 11.74 0.78
CA ARG A 8 -12.84 11.49 0.39
C ARG A 8 -13.01 10.21 -0.41
N TRP A 9 -12.12 9.96 -1.37
CA TRP A 9 -12.19 8.74 -2.18
C TRP A 9 -11.90 7.47 -1.37
N PHE A 10 -10.95 7.53 -0.44
CA PHE A 10 -10.67 6.43 0.47
C PHE A 10 -11.85 6.15 1.41
N GLU A 11 -12.35 7.17 2.10
CA GLU A 11 -13.46 7.05 3.06
C GLU A 11 -14.78 6.65 2.41
N SER A 12 -14.99 7.00 1.13
CA SER A 12 -16.16 6.56 0.36
C SER A 12 -16.02 5.15 -0.22
N GLY A 13 -14.90 4.46 0.01
CA GLY A 13 -14.62 3.14 -0.56
C GLY A 13 -14.40 3.15 -2.08
N ALA A 14 -14.04 4.30 -2.66
CA ALA A 14 -13.80 4.41 -4.10
C ALA A 14 -12.39 3.93 -4.50
N ALA A 15 -11.43 3.89 -3.56
CA ALA A 15 -10.08 3.40 -3.78
C ALA A 15 -9.39 3.00 -2.47
N ASP A 16 -8.67 1.87 -2.48
CA ASP A 16 -7.79 1.44 -1.38
C ASP A 16 -6.37 2.04 -1.48
N GLY A 17 -6.01 2.54 -2.67
CA GLY A 17 -4.71 3.11 -2.95
C GLY A 17 -4.66 3.78 -4.32
N PHE A 18 -3.58 4.51 -4.59
CA PHE A 18 -3.43 5.29 -5.82
C PHE A 18 -2.08 5.03 -6.47
N VAL A 19 -2.09 4.92 -7.79
CA VAL A 19 -0.87 4.98 -8.61
C VAL A 19 -0.68 6.43 -9.04
N LEU A 20 0.41 7.06 -8.60
CA LEU A 20 0.72 8.44 -8.97
C LEU A 20 1.44 8.47 -10.31
N PHE A 21 0.98 9.36 -11.20
CA PHE A 21 1.65 9.65 -12.46
C PHE A 21 1.99 11.14 -12.50
N GLU A 22 3.29 11.44 -12.54
CA GLU A 22 3.79 12.81 -12.40
C GLU A 22 4.63 13.20 -13.64
N PRO A 23 4.06 13.90 -14.62
CA PRO A 23 4.69 14.12 -15.94
C PRO A 23 5.77 15.22 -15.96
N LEU A 24 5.84 16.06 -14.92
CA LEU A 24 6.76 17.19 -14.84
C LEU A 24 7.84 16.93 -13.78
N PRO A 25 9.09 17.40 -14.01
CA PRO A 25 10.16 17.30 -13.04
C PRO A 25 9.76 17.88 -11.67
N GLY A 26 10.09 17.15 -10.59
CA GLY A 26 9.91 17.61 -9.21
C GLY A 26 8.48 17.50 -8.65
N GLN A 27 7.47 17.15 -9.46
CA GLN A 27 6.09 17.02 -8.94
C GLN A 27 5.95 15.93 -7.87
N LEU A 28 6.61 14.78 -8.06
CA LEU A 28 6.59 13.72 -7.05
C LEU A 28 7.21 14.20 -5.72
N ALA A 29 8.33 14.93 -5.78
CA ALA A 29 8.95 15.49 -4.58
C ALA A 29 8.01 16.47 -3.87
N LEU A 30 7.34 17.36 -4.64
CA LEU A 30 6.35 18.28 -4.08
C LEU A 30 5.16 17.53 -3.44
N PHE A 31 4.69 16.45 -4.07
CA PHE A 31 3.62 15.62 -3.50
C PHE A 31 4.05 14.98 -2.19
N VAL A 32 5.25 14.39 -2.15
CA VAL A 32 5.83 13.80 -0.94
C VAL A 32 5.98 14.86 0.16
N ASP A 33 6.50 16.04 -0.15
CA ASP A 33 6.75 17.08 0.85
C ASP A 33 5.48 17.76 1.37
N LYS A 34 4.43 17.85 0.55
CA LYS A 34 3.24 18.65 0.88
C LYS A 34 2.01 17.83 1.22
N VAL A 35 1.82 16.66 0.60
CA VAL A 35 0.59 15.86 0.73
C VAL A 35 0.78 14.73 1.76
N ILE A 36 1.87 13.97 1.67
CA ILE A 36 2.11 12.81 2.55
C ILE A 36 2.05 13.18 4.05
N PRO A 37 2.69 14.27 4.53
CA PRO A 37 2.61 14.66 5.94
C PRO A 37 1.19 14.96 6.42
N ILE A 38 0.32 15.46 5.53
CA ILE A 38 -1.08 15.73 5.86
C ILE A 38 -1.82 14.39 6.04
N LEU A 39 -1.63 13.44 5.13
CA LEU A 39 -2.26 12.12 5.21
C LEU A 39 -1.79 11.35 6.44
N GLN A 40 -0.50 11.42 6.77
CA GLN A 40 0.07 10.84 8.00
C GLN A 40 -0.55 11.44 9.27
N ARG A 41 -0.62 12.78 9.37
CA ARG A 41 -1.28 13.43 10.53
C ARG A 41 -2.76 13.06 10.69
N ARG A 42 -3.42 12.67 9.59
CA ARG A 42 -4.81 12.22 9.59
C ARG A 42 -4.96 10.71 9.85
N GLY A 43 -3.86 9.96 9.99
CA GLY A 43 -3.89 8.51 10.17
C GLY A 43 -4.25 7.74 8.89
N LEU A 44 -4.21 8.39 7.72
CA LEU A 44 -4.57 7.79 6.43
C LEU A 44 -3.36 7.21 5.68
N PHE A 45 -2.15 7.44 6.19
CA PHE A 45 -0.92 6.91 5.61
C PHE A 45 0.08 6.59 6.70
N ARG A 46 0.86 5.52 6.50
CA ARG A 46 1.89 5.08 7.45
C ARG A 46 2.99 6.13 7.64
N THR A 47 3.57 6.17 8.84
CA THR A 47 4.74 7.02 9.15
C THR A 47 6.07 6.35 8.89
N ASP A 48 6.11 5.01 8.92
CA ASP A 48 7.30 4.21 8.63
C ASP A 48 6.91 2.87 7.98
N TYR A 49 7.89 2.18 7.42
CA TYR A 49 7.76 0.84 6.87
C TYR A 49 8.07 -0.22 7.93
N GLU A 50 7.12 -1.10 8.22
CA GLU A 50 7.31 -2.15 9.23
C GLU A 50 7.77 -3.51 8.65
N GLY A 51 7.57 -3.71 7.34
CA GLY A 51 7.94 -4.95 6.63
C GLY A 51 9.11 -4.77 5.66
N THR A 52 9.63 -5.87 5.15
CA THR A 52 10.75 -5.90 4.18
C THR A 52 10.31 -6.29 2.77
N THR A 53 9.10 -6.82 2.63
CA THR A 53 8.55 -7.29 1.36
C THR A 53 7.42 -6.39 0.88
N PHE A 54 7.21 -6.38 -0.44
CA PHE A 54 6.11 -5.64 -1.04
C PHE A 54 4.73 -6.12 -0.55
N ARG A 55 4.58 -7.41 -0.26
CA ARG A 55 3.32 -7.97 0.28
C ARG A 55 3.01 -7.40 1.66
N GLU A 56 3.99 -7.36 2.56
CA GLU A 56 3.83 -6.76 3.88
C GLU A 56 3.44 -5.28 3.77
N HIS A 57 4.06 -4.54 2.84
CA HIS A 57 3.73 -3.12 2.62
C HIS A 57 2.30 -2.88 2.13
N LEU A 58 1.64 -3.90 1.58
CA LEU A 58 0.26 -3.91 1.13
C LEU A 58 -0.69 -4.62 2.10
N GLY A 59 -0.20 -5.17 3.22
CA GLY A 59 -1.02 -5.96 4.15
C GLY A 59 -1.45 -7.34 3.62
N LEU A 60 -0.68 -7.91 2.68
CA LEU A 60 -0.99 -9.20 2.05
C LEU A 60 -0.18 -10.34 2.67
N SER A 61 -0.83 -11.49 2.87
CA SER A 61 -0.13 -12.72 3.28
C SER A 61 0.68 -13.33 2.13
N VAL A 62 1.71 -14.11 2.50
CA VAL A 62 2.45 -14.94 1.54
C VAL A 62 1.64 -16.21 1.31
N PRO A 63 1.21 -16.50 0.06
CA PRO A 63 0.48 -17.73 -0.22
C PRO A 63 1.41 -18.94 -0.17
N ASP A 64 0.93 -20.04 0.40
CA ASP A 64 1.67 -21.30 0.41
C ASP A 64 1.85 -21.83 -1.02
N ASN A 65 3.03 -22.37 -1.29
CA ASN A 65 3.30 -23.00 -2.57
C ASN A 65 2.45 -24.28 -2.71
N ARG A 66 1.55 -24.29 -3.68
CA ARG A 66 0.65 -25.43 -3.96
C ARG A 66 1.36 -26.79 -4.10
N TYR A 67 2.60 -26.81 -4.60
CA TYR A 67 3.36 -28.05 -4.74
C TYR A 67 4.00 -28.50 -3.43
N SER A 68 4.36 -27.57 -2.54
CA SER A 68 4.83 -27.90 -1.19
C SER A 68 3.69 -28.54 -0.38
N VAL A 69 2.51 -27.90 -0.39
CA VAL A 69 1.30 -28.43 0.28
C VAL A 69 0.94 -29.83 -0.23
N ALA A 70 0.95 -30.04 -1.55
CA ALA A 70 0.64 -31.35 -2.13
C ALA A 70 1.66 -32.44 -1.74
N ARG A 71 2.94 -32.08 -1.60
CA ARG A 71 3.99 -33.02 -1.17
C ARG A 71 3.83 -33.42 0.29
N GLU A 72 3.52 -32.47 1.17
CA GLU A 72 3.26 -32.72 2.59
C GLU A 72 2.05 -33.64 2.79
N ALA A 73 0.94 -33.35 2.09
CA ALA A 73 -0.26 -34.19 2.13
C ALA A 73 0.02 -35.63 1.67
N LYS A 74 0.82 -35.82 0.62
CA LYS A 74 1.23 -37.16 0.16
C LYS A 74 2.14 -37.88 1.16
N SER A 75 2.98 -37.17 1.89
CA SER A 75 3.86 -37.78 2.91
C SER A 75 3.13 -38.16 4.20
N ALA A 76 1.96 -37.56 4.45
CA ALA A 76 1.14 -37.82 5.64
C ALA A 76 0.15 -38.98 5.47
N ALA A 77 0.02 -39.54 4.26
CA ALA A 77 -0.83 -40.68 3.91
C ALA A 77 -0.01 -41.97 3.81
#